data_AF-A0A6L7GZJ9-F1
#
_entry.id   AF-A0A6L7GZJ9-F1
#
_cell.length_a   1.000
_cell.length_b   1.000
_cell.length_c   1.000
_cell.angle_alpha   90.00
_cell.angle_beta   90.00
_cell.angle_gamma   90.00
#
_symmetry.space_group_name_H-M   'P 1'
#
loop_
_entity.id
_entity.type
_entity.pdbx_description
1 polymer ?
#
loop_
_entity_poly.entity_id
_entity_poly.type
_entity_poly.pdbx_seq_one_letter_code
_entity_poly.pdbx_strand_id
1 'polypeptide(L)'
;MAKVENAFKPSLAGLLFQNAGDTVLRVDSPGWAVDPDEGVDITEDEDEESVDPISEPLSPKTRIAPSIASAARAAWKKWDKKVRSQISGAEPPLPVEIRLLALRLHLDLLAAGLWGPSDEEWTTNLLDLICEVMTDEEDEVHLEKVESTRAALVANGFALLFDELKQVGGNEVDLAAQEMWAMAASAVAKAQEPDVSHHLLHPGRAYGRIATGTAVERLIQRAREAADDPWAETRALLAAEGLNAELRDGAWTADIGEKKSRRATAARIAEVAGAPCCVKVVSDHGACCVLWAGSDIAYGDSVTRLWKLFRIKVIGGPTSTIAGSDGLAGARRTYPIWSPKGEIAQIAKEMGMDDQLLSTFLAEFTT
;
A
#
# COMPACT_ATOMS: atom_id res chain seq x y z
N MET A 1 -13.55 -31.82 -6.29
CA MET A 1 -14.39 -31.80 -5.07
C MET A 1 -13.82 -32.61 -3.89
N ALA A 2 -13.31 -33.84 -4.06
CA ALA A 2 -12.75 -34.62 -2.94
C ALA A 2 -11.43 -34.09 -2.32
N LYS A 3 -10.70 -33.18 -2.98
CA LYS A 3 -9.49 -32.52 -2.43
C LYS A 3 -9.79 -31.32 -1.53
N VAL A 4 -10.91 -30.61 -1.76
CA VAL A 4 -11.36 -29.49 -0.92
C VAL A 4 -11.80 -29.99 0.46
N GLU A 5 -12.40 -31.18 0.52
CA GLU A 5 -12.76 -31.82 1.78
C GLU A 5 -11.55 -32.30 2.61
N ASN A 6 -10.38 -32.51 2.02
CA ASN A 6 -9.19 -32.97 2.75
C ASN A 6 -8.31 -31.84 3.29
N ALA A 7 -8.43 -30.62 2.75
CA ALA A 7 -7.80 -29.43 3.36
C ALA A 7 -8.56 -28.95 4.62
N PHE A 8 -9.86 -29.27 4.71
CA PHE A 8 -10.77 -28.76 5.75
C PHE A 8 -11.50 -29.83 6.58
N LYS A 9 -10.97 -31.07 6.64
CA LYS A 9 -11.44 -32.06 7.62
C LYS A 9 -10.50 -32.09 8.83
N PRO A 10 -11.00 -31.78 10.04
CA PRO A 10 -12.41 -31.71 10.43
C PRO A 10 -12.96 -30.28 10.37
N SER A 11 -14.28 -30.19 10.13
CA SER A 11 -15.13 -29.00 9.94
C SER A 11 -14.60 -27.65 10.46
N LEU A 12 -14.97 -26.55 9.81
CA LEU A 12 -14.70 -25.17 10.25
C LEU A 12 -14.96 -24.97 11.77
N ALA A 13 -15.96 -25.66 12.34
CA ALA A 13 -16.25 -25.70 13.78
C ALA A 13 -15.16 -26.41 14.62
N GLY A 14 -14.58 -27.49 14.12
CA GLY A 14 -13.42 -28.16 14.73
C GLY A 14 -12.13 -27.34 14.66
N LEU A 15 -11.95 -26.50 13.64
CA LEU A 15 -10.82 -25.56 13.56
C LEU A 15 -10.99 -24.34 14.50
N LEU A 16 -12.23 -24.01 14.87
CA LEU A 16 -12.58 -22.92 15.80
C LEU A 16 -12.67 -23.37 17.28
N PHE A 17 -12.95 -24.65 17.55
CA PHE A 17 -13.16 -25.17 18.92
C PHE A 17 -12.51 -26.55 19.17
N GLN A 18 -11.23 -26.73 18.82
CA GLN A 18 -10.49 -27.93 19.22
C GLN A 18 -10.01 -27.79 20.68
N ASN A 19 -10.72 -28.51 21.57
CA ASN A 19 -10.70 -28.50 23.05
C ASN A 19 -11.73 -27.59 23.72
N ALA A 20 -13.00 -27.63 23.30
CA ALA A 20 -14.11 -27.31 24.20
C ALA A 20 -14.33 -28.45 25.22
N GLY A 21 -13.29 -28.73 26.01
CA GLY A 21 -13.50 -29.12 27.40
C GLY A 21 -13.70 -27.83 28.19
N ASP A 22 -14.96 -27.52 28.47
CA ASP A 22 -15.40 -26.62 29.56
C ASP A 22 -14.95 -25.14 29.56
N THR A 23 -14.75 -24.51 28.41
CA THR A 23 -14.79 -23.03 28.38
C THR A 23 -15.45 -22.52 27.11
N VAL A 24 -16.74 -22.20 27.22
CA VAL A 24 -17.55 -21.53 26.20
C VAL A 24 -16.92 -20.15 25.91
N LEU A 25 -16.18 -20.03 24.82
CA LEU A 25 -15.80 -18.76 24.22
C LEU A 25 -17.04 -18.16 23.55
N ARG A 26 -17.83 -17.43 24.35
CA ARG A 26 -18.94 -16.62 23.86
C ARG A 26 -18.38 -15.45 23.06
N VAL A 27 -18.63 -15.44 21.75
CA VAL A 27 -18.44 -14.27 20.90
C VAL A 27 -19.83 -13.66 20.72
N ASP A 28 -20.15 -12.64 21.51
CA ASP A 28 -21.38 -11.89 21.33
C ASP A 28 -21.20 -10.94 20.14
N SER A 29 -21.71 -11.35 18.97
CA SER A 29 -21.97 -10.46 17.85
C SER A 29 -23.45 -10.52 17.48
N PRO A 30 -24.13 -9.38 17.31
CA PRO A 30 -25.57 -9.32 17.06
C PRO A 30 -25.96 -9.68 15.61
N GLY A 31 -25.23 -10.61 14.98
CA GLY A 31 -25.50 -11.07 13.61
C GLY A 31 -25.15 -12.53 13.33
N TRP A 32 -24.74 -13.29 14.36
CA TRP A 32 -24.38 -14.70 14.24
C TRP A 32 -24.81 -15.45 15.49
N ALA A 33 -26.09 -15.79 15.58
CA ALA A 33 -26.56 -16.82 16.50
C ALA A 33 -26.75 -18.11 15.69
N VAL A 34 -25.95 -19.13 16.00
CA VAL A 34 -26.28 -20.52 15.65
C VAL A 34 -26.98 -21.08 16.87
N ASP A 35 -28.31 -21.20 16.79
CA ASP A 35 -29.12 -21.82 17.84
C ASP A 35 -28.92 -23.34 17.82
N PRO A 36 -28.63 -23.98 18.96
CA PRO A 36 -28.96 -25.37 19.17
C PRO A 36 -30.33 -25.45 19.86
N ASP A 37 -31.30 -26.08 19.18
CA ASP A 37 -32.64 -26.39 19.69
C ASP A 37 -32.67 -26.73 21.19
N GLU A 38 -33.42 -25.95 21.97
CA GLU A 38 -34.16 -26.43 23.15
C GLU A 38 -35.38 -25.53 23.37
N GLY A 39 -36.56 -26.12 23.18
CA GLY A 39 -37.84 -25.43 23.28
C GLY A 39 -38.17 -24.99 24.71
N VAL A 40 -38.75 -23.80 24.83
CA VAL A 40 -39.54 -23.39 26.00
C VAL A 40 -40.73 -22.59 25.49
N ASP A 41 -41.91 -23.07 25.85
CA ASP A 41 -43.23 -22.46 25.66
C ASP A 41 -43.30 -21.18 26.52
N ILE A 42 -43.43 -20.01 25.89
CA ILE A 42 -43.58 -18.73 26.62
C ILE A 42 -44.90 -18.10 26.18
N THR A 43 -45.80 -18.02 27.16
CA THR A 43 -47.14 -17.44 27.10
C THR A 43 -47.10 -15.94 26.77
N GLU A 44 -48.05 -15.52 25.92
CA GLU A 44 -48.42 -14.13 25.67
C GLU A 44 -48.81 -13.42 26.97
N ASP A 45 -48.10 -12.34 27.30
CA ASP A 45 -48.66 -11.19 28.02
C ASP A 45 -47.83 -9.96 27.61
N GLU A 46 -48.43 -9.14 26.76
CA GLU A 46 -47.91 -7.84 26.33
C GLU A 46 -48.14 -6.81 27.44
N ASP A 47 -47.08 -6.12 27.87
CA ASP A 47 -47.19 -4.81 28.50
C ASP A 47 -46.26 -3.84 27.77
N GLU A 48 -46.89 -2.84 27.15
CA GLU A 48 -46.27 -1.71 26.47
C GLU A 48 -45.53 -0.78 27.45
N GLU A 49 -44.55 -0.05 26.88
CA GLU A 49 -44.12 1.28 27.33
C GLU A 49 -42.80 1.38 28.14
N SER A 50 -41.68 1.39 27.42
CA SER A 50 -40.59 2.34 27.70
C SER A 50 -39.74 2.57 26.44
N VAL A 51 -39.97 3.69 25.75
CA VAL A 51 -39.20 4.13 24.58
C VAL A 51 -37.92 4.80 25.07
N ASP A 52 -36.79 4.12 24.93
CA ASP A 52 -35.45 4.72 25.06
C ASP A 52 -35.08 5.55 23.81
N PRO A 53 -34.24 6.59 23.96
CA PRO A 53 -34.10 7.64 22.96
C PRO A 53 -33.39 7.15 21.70
N ILE A 54 -33.91 7.62 20.57
CA ILE A 54 -33.49 7.40 19.18
C ILE A 54 -31.96 7.41 19.06
N SER A 55 -31.37 6.22 19.00
CA SER A 55 -30.07 6.04 18.37
C SER A 55 -30.28 6.21 16.87
N GLU A 56 -29.50 7.09 16.25
CA GLU A 56 -29.50 7.28 14.80
C GLU A 56 -29.46 5.92 14.09
N PRO A 57 -30.29 5.67 13.07
CA PRO A 57 -30.31 4.38 12.40
C PRO A 57 -28.94 4.17 11.75
N LEU A 58 -28.18 3.20 12.28
CA LEU A 58 -26.98 2.66 11.66
C LEU A 58 -27.28 2.47 10.16
N SER A 59 -26.53 3.18 9.32
CA SER A 59 -26.63 3.00 7.87
C SER A 59 -26.51 1.50 7.54
N PRO A 60 -27.28 1.01 6.56
CA PRO A 60 -27.42 -0.42 6.36
C PRO A 60 -26.06 -1.03 5.99
N LYS A 61 -25.58 -1.97 6.82
CA LYS A 61 -24.56 -3.02 6.53
C LYS A 61 -23.09 -2.75 6.89
N THR A 62 -22.76 -1.86 7.82
CA THR A 62 -21.39 -1.85 8.36
C THR A 62 -21.18 -2.99 9.36
N ARG A 63 -20.04 -3.68 9.27
CA ARG A 63 -19.74 -4.84 10.14
C ARG A 63 -19.23 -4.38 11.50
N ILE A 64 -19.59 -5.09 12.56
CA ILE A 64 -19.09 -4.85 13.93
C ILE A 64 -17.88 -5.76 14.16
N ALA A 65 -16.80 -5.19 14.71
CA ALA A 65 -15.62 -5.96 15.07
C ALA A 65 -15.93 -7.01 16.16
N PRO A 66 -15.37 -8.23 16.07
CA PRO A 66 -15.62 -9.25 17.08
C PRO A 66 -15.07 -8.86 18.44
N SER A 67 -15.75 -9.28 19.51
CA SER A 67 -15.30 -9.11 20.89
C SER A 67 -14.39 -10.27 21.29
N ILE A 68 -13.11 -9.99 21.59
CA ILE A 68 -12.14 -11.02 21.99
C ILE A 68 -11.69 -10.76 23.43
N ALA A 69 -12.02 -11.68 24.33
CA ALA A 69 -11.56 -11.65 25.71
C ALA A 69 -10.01 -11.67 25.77
N SER A 70 -9.41 -10.92 26.70
CA SER A 70 -7.95 -10.83 26.84
C SER A 70 -7.27 -12.20 26.97
N ALA A 71 -7.89 -13.12 27.72
CA ALA A 71 -7.42 -14.50 27.90
C ALA A 71 -7.38 -15.32 26.59
N ALA A 72 -8.24 -14.99 25.62
CA ALA A 72 -8.34 -15.72 24.35
C ALA A 72 -7.36 -15.21 23.28
N ARG A 73 -6.75 -14.03 23.47
CA ARG A 73 -5.92 -13.37 22.44
C ARG A 73 -4.74 -14.22 21.99
N ALA A 74 -4.06 -14.90 22.91
CA ALA A 74 -2.93 -15.77 22.56
C ALA A 74 -3.36 -16.95 21.67
N ALA A 75 -4.54 -17.52 21.93
CA ALA A 75 -5.10 -18.60 21.13
C ALA A 75 -5.47 -18.10 19.71
N TRP A 76 -6.12 -16.95 19.61
CA TRP A 76 -6.47 -16.33 18.33
C TRP A 76 -5.24 -15.97 17.49
N LYS A 77 -4.18 -15.43 18.09
CA LYS A 77 -2.91 -15.19 17.38
C LYS A 77 -2.27 -16.47 16.86
N LYS A 78 -2.27 -17.53 17.67
CA LYS A 78 -1.73 -18.84 17.25
C LYS A 78 -2.56 -19.45 16.12
N TRP A 79 -3.89 -19.28 16.18
CA TRP A 79 -4.80 -19.70 15.13
C TRP A 79 -4.55 -18.92 13.82
N ASP A 80 -4.47 -17.59 13.89
CA ASP A 80 -4.16 -16.73 12.73
C ASP A 80 -2.85 -17.14 12.06
N LYS A 81 -1.78 -17.27 12.85
CA LYS A 81 -0.48 -17.73 12.37
C LYS A 81 -0.58 -19.11 11.69
N LYS A 82 -1.36 -20.04 12.25
CA LYS A 82 -1.55 -21.37 11.66
C LYS A 82 -2.27 -21.26 10.31
N VAL A 83 -3.37 -20.52 10.23
CA VAL A 83 -4.12 -20.31 8.99
C VAL A 83 -3.22 -19.71 7.90
N ARG A 84 -2.48 -18.64 8.21
CA ARG A 84 -1.55 -18.02 7.26
C ARG A 84 -0.48 -18.99 6.79
N SER A 85 0.12 -19.76 7.69
CA SER A 85 1.13 -20.77 7.31
C SER A 85 0.58 -21.89 6.41
N GLN A 86 -0.71 -22.22 6.54
CA GLN A 86 -1.37 -23.20 5.68
C GLN A 86 -1.68 -22.64 4.29
N ILE A 87 -1.98 -21.35 4.19
CA ILE A 87 -2.22 -20.67 2.92
C ILE A 87 -0.90 -20.57 2.14
N SER A 88 0.13 -19.97 2.74
CA SER A 88 1.43 -19.78 2.07
C SER A 88 2.19 -21.07 1.79
N GLY A 89 1.89 -22.15 2.52
CA GLY A 89 2.54 -23.45 2.35
C GLY A 89 1.80 -24.41 1.41
N ALA A 90 0.67 -24.02 0.82
CA ALA A 90 -0.13 -24.90 -0.02
C ALA A 90 0.41 -25.00 -1.45
N GLU A 91 0.65 -26.22 -1.93
CA GLU A 91 1.01 -26.49 -3.32
C GLU A 91 0.11 -27.62 -3.87
N PRO A 92 -0.77 -27.33 -4.86
CA PRO A 92 -1.04 -26.02 -5.47
C PRO A 92 -1.69 -25.01 -4.50
N PRO A 93 -1.74 -23.71 -4.85
CA PRO A 93 -2.41 -22.69 -4.04
C PRO A 93 -3.84 -23.08 -3.67
N LEU A 94 -4.30 -22.60 -2.51
CA LEU A 94 -5.69 -22.80 -2.09
C LEU A 94 -6.65 -21.95 -2.93
N PRO A 95 -7.91 -22.38 -3.14
CA PRO A 95 -8.90 -21.59 -3.86
C PRO A 95 -9.03 -20.15 -3.34
N VAL A 96 -9.24 -19.20 -4.25
CA VAL A 96 -9.27 -17.77 -3.96
C VAL A 96 -10.28 -17.41 -2.86
N GLU A 97 -11.44 -18.07 -2.78
CA GLU A 97 -12.45 -17.79 -1.77
C GLU A 97 -11.96 -18.07 -0.35
N ILE A 98 -11.11 -19.07 -0.19
CA ILE A 98 -10.51 -19.45 1.10
C ILE A 98 -9.49 -18.40 1.52
N ARG A 99 -8.66 -17.94 0.58
CA ARG A 99 -7.69 -16.87 0.80
C ARG A 99 -8.39 -15.55 1.16
N LEU A 100 -9.47 -15.21 0.44
CA LEU A 100 -10.30 -14.04 0.73
C LEU A 100 -10.97 -14.11 2.10
N LEU A 101 -11.47 -15.29 2.48
CA LEU A 101 -12.03 -15.51 3.82
C LEU A 101 -10.97 -15.31 4.90
N ALA A 102 -9.75 -15.81 4.70
CA ALA A 102 -8.66 -15.63 5.65
C ALA A 102 -8.25 -14.16 5.78
N LEU A 103 -8.13 -13.42 4.68
CA LEU A 103 -7.87 -11.98 4.70
C LEU A 103 -8.98 -11.22 5.45
N ARG A 104 -10.25 -11.54 5.17
CA ARG A 104 -11.39 -10.95 5.88
C ARG A 104 -11.33 -11.20 7.38
N LEU A 105 -11.05 -12.45 7.79
CA LEU A 105 -10.94 -12.81 9.21
C LEU A 105 -9.76 -12.09 9.87
N HIS A 106 -8.62 -11.97 9.18
CA HIS A 106 -7.48 -11.22 9.68
C HIS A 106 -7.82 -9.74 9.93
N LEU A 107 -8.52 -9.09 9.00
CA LEU A 107 -9.02 -7.71 9.17
C LEU A 107 -9.98 -7.59 10.36
N ASP A 108 -10.86 -8.59 10.57
CA ASP A 108 -11.75 -8.61 11.74
C ASP A 108 -10.96 -8.72 13.06
N LEU A 109 -9.90 -9.53 13.09
CA LEU A 109 -9.02 -9.66 14.26
C LEU A 109 -8.23 -8.37 14.52
N LEU A 110 -7.81 -7.65 13.47
CA LEU A 110 -7.18 -6.34 13.61
C LEU A 110 -8.14 -5.31 14.21
N ALA A 111 -9.38 -5.28 13.71
CA ALA A 111 -10.42 -4.42 14.23
C ALA A 111 -10.81 -4.76 15.69
N ALA A 112 -10.70 -6.03 16.07
CA ALA A 112 -10.89 -6.48 17.46
C ALA A 112 -9.76 -6.06 18.41
N GLY A 113 -8.67 -5.47 17.89
CA GLY A 113 -7.50 -5.07 18.68
C GLY A 113 -6.70 -6.27 19.19
N LEU A 114 -6.61 -7.34 18.40
CA LEU A 114 -5.83 -8.52 18.75
C LEU A 114 -4.33 -8.20 18.88
N TRP A 115 -3.83 -7.31 18.03
CA TRP A 115 -2.47 -6.78 18.07
C TRP A 115 -2.42 -5.50 18.91
N GLY A 116 -1.51 -5.47 19.89
CA GLY A 116 -1.34 -4.32 20.76
C GLY A 116 -0.75 -3.10 20.03
N PRO A 117 -0.59 -1.97 20.73
CA PRO A 117 -0.03 -0.75 20.13
C PRO A 117 1.45 -0.92 19.73
N SER A 118 2.21 -1.78 20.42
CA SER A 118 3.64 -2.01 20.17
C SER A 118 3.92 -3.26 19.33
N ASP A 119 2.88 -3.91 18.85
CA ASP A 119 3.00 -5.12 18.06
C ASP A 119 2.99 -4.71 16.59
N GLU A 120 4.16 -4.71 15.94
CA GLU A 120 4.31 -4.30 14.53
C GLU A 120 4.13 -5.48 13.56
N GLU A 121 4.10 -6.72 14.07
CA GLU A 121 4.04 -7.95 13.24
C GLU A 121 2.80 -7.99 12.35
N TRP A 122 1.72 -7.31 12.73
CA TRP A 122 0.49 -7.29 11.93
C TRP A 122 0.68 -6.72 10.53
N THR A 123 1.59 -5.76 10.35
CA THR A 123 1.84 -5.13 9.05
C THR A 123 2.37 -6.15 8.04
N THR A 124 3.43 -6.88 8.40
CA THR A 124 3.98 -7.99 7.62
C THR A 124 2.94 -9.08 7.42
N ASN A 125 2.21 -9.47 8.48
CA ASN A 125 1.21 -10.53 8.39
C ASN A 125 0.06 -10.20 7.41
N LEU A 126 -0.36 -8.93 7.37
CA LEU A 126 -1.38 -8.45 6.44
C LEU A 126 -0.84 -8.37 5.01
N LEU A 127 0.39 -7.89 4.82
CA LEU A 127 1.05 -7.85 3.52
C LEU A 127 1.20 -9.26 2.91
N ASP A 128 1.64 -10.23 3.72
CA ASP A 128 1.74 -11.63 3.29
C ASP A 128 0.37 -12.14 2.81
N LEU A 129 -0.69 -11.91 3.58
CA LEU A 129 -2.05 -12.35 3.19
C LEU A 129 -2.57 -11.65 1.92
N ILE A 130 -2.26 -10.36 1.73
CA ILE A 130 -2.59 -9.64 0.51
C ILE A 130 -1.86 -10.28 -0.68
N CYS A 131 -0.56 -10.58 -0.53
CA CYS A 131 0.23 -11.26 -1.56
C CYS A 131 -0.41 -12.61 -1.97
N GLU A 132 -0.79 -13.42 -0.97
CA GLU A 132 -1.46 -14.69 -1.22
C GLU A 132 -2.78 -14.51 -1.97
N VAL A 133 -3.61 -13.54 -1.59
CA VAL A 133 -4.90 -13.26 -2.26
C VAL A 133 -4.70 -12.76 -3.71
N MET A 134 -3.60 -12.06 -3.97
CA MET A 134 -3.28 -11.51 -5.28
C MET A 134 -2.64 -12.54 -6.24
N THR A 135 -2.27 -13.71 -5.76
CA THR A 135 -1.70 -14.78 -6.60
C THR A 135 -2.81 -15.38 -7.48
N ASP A 136 -2.75 -15.16 -8.79
CA ASP A 136 -3.72 -15.73 -9.74
C ASP A 136 -3.44 -17.22 -9.98
N GLU A 137 -4.50 -18.00 -10.22
CA GLU A 137 -4.40 -19.38 -10.68
C GLU A 137 -4.43 -19.38 -12.22
N GLU A 138 -3.46 -20.05 -12.88
CA GLU A 138 -3.23 -19.97 -14.34
C GLU A 138 -4.46 -20.37 -15.20
N ASP A 139 -5.47 -21.04 -14.62
CA ASP A 139 -6.65 -21.57 -15.30
C ASP A 139 -8.01 -21.10 -14.72
N GLU A 140 -8.02 -20.13 -13.79
CA GLU A 140 -9.26 -19.79 -13.07
C GLU A 140 -10.06 -18.66 -13.74
N VAL A 141 -11.24 -19.01 -14.27
CA VAL A 141 -12.23 -18.02 -14.71
C VAL A 141 -12.92 -17.46 -13.47
N HIS A 142 -12.40 -16.35 -12.96
CA HIS A 142 -13.00 -15.71 -11.80
C HIS A 142 -14.35 -15.07 -12.16
N LEU A 143 -15.34 -15.31 -11.30
CA LEU A 143 -16.60 -14.58 -11.37
C LEU A 143 -16.33 -13.11 -11.04
N GLU A 144 -16.97 -12.19 -11.76
CA GLU A 144 -16.87 -10.74 -11.53
C GLU A 144 -17.11 -10.37 -10.05
N LYS A 145 -17.97 -11.13 -9.37
CA LYS A 145 -18.24 -10.93 -7.95
C LYS A 145 -17.02 -11.22 -7.07
N VAL A 146 -16.28 -12.28 -7.36
CA VAL A 146 -15.07 -12.68 -6.61
C VAL A 146 -13.98 -11.63 -6.81
N GLU A 147 -13.83 -11.14 -8.04
CA GLU A 147 -12.91 -10.04 -8.38
C GLU A 147 -13.23 -8.74 -7.63
N SER A 148 -14.51 -8.35 -7.60
CA SER A 148 -14.94 -7.16 -6.88
C SER A 148 -14.72 -7.30 -5.37
N THR A 149 -15.03 -8.47 -4.78
CA THR A 149 -14.75 -8.76 -3.37
C THR A 149 -13.26 -8.74 -3.06
N ARG A 150 -12.43 -9.33 -3.94
CA ARG A 150 -10.96 -9.30 -3.85
C ARG A 150 -10.45 -7.87 -3.84
N ALA A 151 -10.86 -7.07 -4.83
CA ALA A 151 -10.49 -5.66 -4.93
C ALA A 151 -10.89 -4.86 -3.68
N ALA A 152 -12.10 -5.06 -3.16
CA ALA A 152 -12.58 -4.38 -1.96
C ALA A 152 -11.81 -4.76 -0.69
N LEU A 153 -11.49 -6.05 -0.47
CA LEU A 153 -10.73 -6.48 0.70
C LEU A 153 -9.27 -6.03 0.63
N VAL A 154 -8.65 -6.10 -0.54
CA VAL A 154 -7.29 -5.60 -0.77
C VAL A 154 -7.23 -4.08 -0.58
N ALA A 155 -8.22 -3.33 -1.06
CA ALA A 155 -8.33 -1.89 -0.83
C ALA A 155 -8.42 -1.56 0.68
N ASN A 156 -9.22 -2.32 1.45
CA ASN A 156 -9.31 -2.16 2.90
C ASN A 156 -7.95 -2.43 3.59
N GLY A 157 -7.26 -3.49 3.19
CA GLY A 157 -5.94 -3.83 3.73
C GLY A 157 -4.90 -2.74 3.47
N PHE A 158 -4.78 -2.27 2.23
CA PHE A 158 -3.85 -1.20 1.88
C PHE A 158 -4.22 0.16 2.49
N ALA A 159 -5.50 0.48 2.60
CA ALA A 159 -5.93 1.71 3.24
C ALA A 159 -5.53 1.73 4.72
N LEU A 160 -5.58 0.58 5.40
CA LEU A 160 -5.08 0.44 6.76
C LEU A 160 -3.55 0.56 6.81
N LEU A 161 -2.84 -0.13 5.91
CA LEU A 161 -1.38 -0.07 5.85
C LEU A 161 -0.88 1.35 5.61
N PHE A 162 -1.43 2.09 4.65
CA PHE A 162 -0.98 3.45 4.31
C PHE A 162 -1.40 4.54 5.30
N ASP A 163 -2.27 4.24 6.27
CA ASP A 163 -2.55 5.13 7.39
C ASP A 163 -1.46 5.05 8.47
N GLU A 164 -0.80 3.88 8.61
CA GLU A 164 0.27 3.64 9.59
C GLU A 164 1.70 3.66 8.98
N LEU A 165 1.84 3.34 7.69
CA LEU A 165 3.12 3.22 6.98
C LEU A 165 3.48 4.49 6.20
N LYS A 166 4.79 4.67 5.96
CA LYS A 166 5.29 5.79 5.16
C LYS A 166 5.19 5.47 3.67
N GLN A 167 4.62 6.40 2.91
CA GLN A 167 4.44 6.26 1.46
C GLN A 167 5.70 6.58 0.64
N VAL A 168 6.69 7.28 1.22
CA VAL A 168 7.96 7.64 0.55
C VAL A 168 9.12 7.51 1.52
N GLY A 169 10.03 6.59 1.22
CA GLY A 169 11.14 6.24 2.10
C GLY A 169 10.66 5.59 3.40
N GLY A 170 11.43 4.65 3.94
CA GLY A 170 10.92 3.87 5.06
C GLY A 170 11.81 2.72 5.48
N ASN A 171 11.29 1.92 6.40
CA ASN A 171 11.87 0.62 6.76
C ASN A 171 11.57 -0.42 5.67
N GLU A 172 12.03 -1.65 5.85
CA GLU A 172 11.83 -2.73 4.86
C GLU A 172 10.36 -3.04 4.59
N VAL A 173 9.48 -2.86 5.58
CA VAL A 173 8.03 -3.12 5.46
C VAL A 173 7.34 -2.02 4.62
N ASP A 174 7.74 -0.76 4.80
CA ASP A 174 7.25 0.35 3.97
C ASP A 174 7.56 0.10 2.48
N LEU A 175 8.78 -0.37 2.17
CA LEU A 175 9.20 -0.69 0.81
C LEU A 175 8.43 -1.89 0.25
N ALA A 176 8.28 -2.97 1.04
CA ALA A 176 7.51 -4.14 0.63
C ALA A 176 6.03 -3.80 0.36
N ALA A 177 5.43 -2.91 1.16
CA ALA A 177 4.07 -2.43 0.94
C ALA A 177 3.94 -1.63 -0.37
N GLN A 178 4.92 -0.78 -0.69
CA GLN A 178 4.93 -0.01 -1.94
C GLN A 178 5.09 -0.92 -3.16
N GLU A 179 5.98 -1.91 -3.11
CA GLU A 179 6.16 -2.89 -4.19
C GLU A 179 4.88 -3.72 -4.40
N MET A 180 4.25 -4.20 -3.32
CA MET A 180 2.99 -4.95 -3.40
C MET A 180 1.85 -4.08 -3.94
N TRP A 181 1.80 -2.81 -3.54
CA TRP A 181 0.81 -1.86 -4.05
C TRP A 181 0.93 -1.65 -5.57
N ALA A 182 2.15 -1.52 -6.10
CA ALA A 182 2.37 -1.37 -7.53
C ALA A 182 1.79 -2.54 -8.34
N MET A 183 1.78 -3.75 -7.77
CA MET A 183 1.15 -4.93 -8.37
C MET A 183 -0.37 -4.95 -8.17
N ALA A 184 -0.85 -4.55 -6.99
CA ALA A 184 -2.26 -4.64 -6.60
C ALA A 184 -3.14 -3.48 -7.10
N ALA A 185 -2.57 -2.32 -7.42
CA ALA A 185 -3.33 -1.10 -7.76
C ALA A 185 -4.33 -1.34 -8.90
N SER A 186 -3.92 -2.07 -9.95
CA SER A 186 -4.80 -2.40 -11.08
C SER A 186 -6.02 -3.26 -10.69
N ALA A 187 -5.88 -4.13 -9.70
CA ALA A 187 -6.98 -4.93 -9.16
C ALA A 187 -7.88 -4.06 -8.26
N VAL A 188 -7.28 -3.23 -7.39
CA VAL A 188 -8.01 -2.30 -6.51
C VAL A 188 -8.87 -1.32 -7.29
N ALA A 189 -8.42 -0.88 -8.47
CA ALA A 189 -9.20 0.00 -9.35
C ALA A 189 -10.57 -0.58 -9.75
N LYS A 190 -10.70 -1.92 -9.76
CA LYS A 190 -11.93 -2.65 -10.10
C LYS A 190 -12.94 -2.74 -8.95
N ALA A 191 -12.59 -2.28 -7.75
CA ALA A 191 -13.46 -2.33 -6.58
C ALA A 191 -14.78 -1.57 -6.82
N GLN A 192 -15.89 -2.20 -6.45
CA GLN A 192 -17.23 -1.61 -6.54
C GLN A 192 -17.69 -1.13 -5.16
N GLU A 193 -18.35 0.04 -5.13
CA GLU A 193 -18.84 0.68 -3.91
C GLU A 193 -19.68 -0.26 -3.01
N PRO A 194 -20.64 -1.06 -3.54
CA PRO A 194 -21.42 -1.96 -2.69
C PRO A 194 -20.59 -3.02 -1.96
N ASP A 195 -19.48 -3.47 -2.56
CA ASP A 195 -18.58 -4.44 -1.96
C ASP A 195 -17.65 -3.80 -0.94
N VAL A 196 -17.18 -2.58 -1.23
CA VAL A 196 -16.40 -1.79 -0.28
C VAL A 196 -17.21 -1.56 0.98
N SER A 197 -18.42 -1.01 0.86
CA SER A 197 -19.29 -0.73 2.02
C SER A 197 -19.61 -1.99 2.82
N HIS A 198 -19.77 -3.15 2.17
CA HIS A 198 -20.04 -4.41 2.85
C HIS A 198 -18.87 -4.89 3.73
N HIS A 199 -17.64 -4.51 3.39
CA HIS A 199 -16.44 -4.95 4.08
C HIS A 199 -15.87 -3.94 5.09
N LEU A 200 -16.41 -2.72 5.13
CA LEU A 200 -16.04 -1.74 6.15
C LEU A 200 -16.46 -2.21 7.56
N LEU A 201 -15.58 -1.95 8.53
CA LEU A 201 -15.77 -2.26 9.95
C LEU A 201 -16.03 -0.98 10.74
N HIS A 202 -16.84 -1.06 11.79
CA HIS A 202 -17.04 0.03 12.73
C HIS A 202 -15.95 0.07 13.80
N PRO A 203 -15.39 1.26 14.11
CA PRO A 203 -14.54 1.46 15.28
C PRO A 203 -15.30 1.10 16.55
N GLY A 204 -14.79 0.13 17.32
CA GLY A 204 -15.50 -0.34 18.52
C GLY A 204 -14.62 -0.75 19.70
N ARG A 205 -13.29 -0.81 19.55
CA ARG A 205 -12.38 -1.33 20.60
C ARG A 205 -11.11 -0.51 20.70
N ALA A 206 -10.60 -0.40 21.93
CA ALA A 206 -9.28 0.18 22.17
C ALA A 206 -8.22 -0.64 21.41
N TYR A 207 -7.35 0.07 20.67
CA TYR A 207 -6.30 -0.51 19.82
C TYR A 207 -6.82 -1.32 18.61
N GLY A 208 -8.12 -1.26 18.31
CA GLY A 208 -8.68 -1.79 17.08
C GLY A 208 -8.19 -1.00 15.88
N ARG A 209 -7.67 -1.69 14.86
CA ARG A 209 -7.15 -1.11 13.63
C ARG A 209 -8.15 -1.30 12.51
N ILE A 210 -8.62 -0.18 11.95
CA ILE A 210 -9.68 -0.17 10.94
C ILE A 210 -9.40 0.94 9.94
N ALA A 211 -9.49 0.62 8.64
CA ALA A 211 -9.50 1.62 7.59
C ALA A 211 -10.82 2.40 7.60
N THR A 212 -10.74 3.73 7.56
CA THR A 212 -11.93 4.56 7.40
C THR A 212 -12.50 4.43 5.99
N GLY A 213 -13.82 4.53 5.82
CA GLY A 213 -14.45 4.48 4.49
C GLY A 213 -13.84 5.52 3.53
N THR A 214 -13.57 6.73 4.02
CA THR A 214 -12.92 7.78 3.24
C THR A 214 -11.47 7.49 2.88
N ALA A 215 -10.72 6.74 3.70
CA ALA A 215 -9.38 6.27 3.33
C ALA A 215 -9.44 5.23 2.21
N VAL A 216 -10.39 4.29 2.29
CA VAL A 216 -10.59 3.25 1.28
C VAL A 216 -11.06 3.85 -0.05
N GLU A 217 -12.03 4.77 -0.02
CA GLU A 217 -12.51 5.49 -1.20
C GLU A 217 -11.40 6.29 -1.88
N ARG A 218 -10.60 7.05 -1.11
CA ARG A 218 -9.44 7.78 -1.64
C ARG A 218 -8.43 6.83 -2.28
N LEU A 219 -8.18 5.66 -1.68
CA LEU A 219 -7.27 4.68 -2.23
C LEU A 219 -7.78 4.08 -3.54
N ILE A 220 -9.07 3.75 -3.64
CA ILE A 220 -9.68 3.25 -4.88
C ILE A 220 -9.64 4.30 -5.97
N GLN A 221 -9.95 5.56 -5.62
CA GLN A 221 -9.86 6.67 -6.57
C GLN A 221 -8.42 6.84 -7.07
N ARG A 222 -7.43 6.81 -6.17
CA ARG A 222 -6.00 6.80 -6.51
C ARG A 222 -5.65 5.66 -7.46
N ALA A 223 -6.15 4.45 -7.22
CA ALA A 223 -5.90 3.30 -8.09
C ALA A 223 -6.50 3.47 -9.50
N ARG A 224 -7.70 4.05 -9.59
CA ARG A 224 -8.35 4.36 -10.87
C ARG A 224 -7.58 5.42 -11.65
N GLU A 225 -7.15 6.48 -10.97
CA GLU A 225 -6.32 7.52 -11.57
C GLU A 225 -4.98 6.97 -12.06
N ALA A 226 -4.36 6.05 -11.30
CA ALA A 226 -3.11 5.40 -11.71
C ALA A 226 -3.29 4.47 -12.93
N ALA A 227 -4.48 3.89 -13.12
CA ALA A 227 -4.80 3.10 -14.30
C ALA A 227 -4.94 3.97 -15.56
N ASP A 228 -5.46 5.20 -15.42
CA ASP A 228 -5.61 6.15 -16.52
C ASP A 228 -4.31 6.91 -16.82
N ASP A 229 -3.52 7.21 -15.78
CA ASP A 229 -2.22 7.88 -15.89
C ASP A 229 -1.18 7.23 -14.96
N PRO A 230 -0.16 6.56 -15.53
CA PRO A 230 0.90 5.89 -14.77
C PRO A 230 1.66 6.80 -13.78
N TRP A 231 1.62 8.13 -13.99
CA TRP A 231 2.33 9.12 -13.17
C TRP A 231 1.44 9.84 -12.16
N ALA A 232 0.16 9.47 -12.05
CA ALA A 232 -0.78 10.08 -11.11
C ALA A 232 -0.27 10.01 -9.66
N GLU A 233 0.27 8.85 -9.25
CA GLU A 233 0.78 8.66 -7.90
C GLU A 233 1.99 9.54 -7.61
N THR A 234 2.95 9.57 -8.53
CA THR A 234 4.14 10.41 -8.41
C THR A 234 3.75 11.88 -8.27
N ARG A 235 2.78 12.37 -9.07
CA ARG A 235 2.27 13.75 -8.93
C ARG A 235 1.61 14.00 -7.58
N ALA A 236 0.80 13.06 -7.09
CA ALA A 236 0.15 13.20 -5.80
C ALA A 236 1.18 13.27 -4.66
N LEU A 237 2.21 12.42 -4.68
CA LEU A 237 3.30 12.42 -3.71
C LEU A 237 4.12 13.70 -3.76
N LEU A 238 4.48 14.16 -4.97
CA LEU A 238 5.19 15.43 -5.17
C LEU A 238 4.38 16.61 -4.62
N ALA A 239 3.08 16.66 -4.90
CA ALA A 239 2.18 17.70 -4.39
C ALA A 239 2.07 17.66 -2.86
N ALA A 240 1.97 16.47 -2.25
CA ALA A 240 1.93 16.30 -0.80
C ALA A 240 3.21 16.81 -0.11
N GLU A 241 4.36 16.71 -0.78
CA GLU A 241 5.63 17.27 -0.30
C GLU A 241 5.83 18.77 -0.64
N GLY A 242 4.85 19.41 -1.29
CA GLY A 242 4.97 20.79 -1.75
C GLY A 242 6.02 20.98 -2.84
N LEU A 243 6.26 19.93 -3.63
CA LEU A 243 7.11 19.92 -4.81
C LEU A 243 6.23 20.08 -6.05
N ASN A 244 6.15 21.32 -6.55
CA ASN A 244 5.40 21.62 -7.78
C ASN A 244 6.21 21.17 -9.01
N ALA A 245 6.22 19.87 -9.28
CA ALA A 245 6.89 19.29 -10.44
C ALA A 245 5.86 18.70 -11.42
N GLU A 246 6.06 18.97 -12.70
CA GLU A 246 5.22 18.49 -13.80
C GLU A 246 6.03 17.63 -14.75
N LEU A 247 5.45 16.55 -15.26
CA LEU A 247 6.11 15.74 -16.27
C LEU A 247 5.94 16.39 -17.65
N ARG A 248 7.05 16.81 -18.26
CA ARG A 248 7.08 17.41 -19.61
C ARG A 248 8.19 16.77 -20.42
N ASP A 249 7.86 16.31 -21.62
CA ASP A 249 8.80 15.64 -22.53
C ASP A 249 9.61 14.53 -21.83
N GLY A 250 8.95 13.74 -20.97
CA GLY A 250 9.56 12.65 -20.21
C GLY A 250 10.47 13.04 -19.04
N ALA A 251 10.52 14.33 -18.68
CA ALA A 251 11.29 14.83 -17.54
C ALA A 251 10.39 15.56 -16.51
N TRP A 252 10.59 15.25 -15.23
CA TRP A 252 9.96 15.98 -14.13
C TRP A 252 10.58 17.37 -14.02
N THR A 253 9.79 18.40 -14.32
CA THR A 253 10.24 19.78 -14.35
C THR A 253 9.64 20.56 -13.19
N ALA A 254 10.47 21.22 -12.38
CA ALA A 254 10.03 22.13 -11.33
C ALA A 254 10.71 23.50 -11.45
N ASP A 255 9.94 24.56 -11.24
CA ASP A 255 10.46 25.92 -11.03
C ASP A 255 10.33 26.28 -9.55
N ILE A 256 11.45 26.65 -8.94
CA ILE A 256 11.53 26.91 -7.49
C ILE A 256 11.83 28.36 -7.11
N GLY A 257 12.02 29.26 -8.08
CA GLY A 257 12.43 30.65 -7.82
C GLY A 257 13.67 30.76 -6.91
N GLU A 258 13.79 31.84 -6.13
CA GLU A 258 15.06 32.19 -5.50
C GLU A 258 15.42 31.43 -4.20
N LYS A 259 14.44 30.88 -3.47
CA LYS A 259 14.62 30.53 -2.04
C LYS A 259 15.03 29.08 -1.75
N LYS A 260 14.92 28.17 -2.71
CA LYS A 260 15.18 26.74 -2.50
C LYS A 260 16.45 26.30 -3.24
N SER A 261 17.19 25.35 -2.66
CA SER A 261 18.37 24.77 -3.29
C SER A 261 17.95 23.89 -4.48
N ARG A 262 18.25 24.32 -5.71
CA ARG A 262 17.96 23.55 -6.94
C ARG A 262 18.38 22.10 -6.85
N ARG A 263 19.62 21.88 -6.38
CA ARG A 263 20.22 20.57 -6.20
C ARG A 263 19.45 19.71 -5.21
N ALA A 264 19.08 20.26 -4.06
CA ALA A 264 18.32 19.53 -3.05
C ALA A 264 16.89 19.22 -3.54
N THR A 265 16.25 20.16 -4.22
CA THR A 265 14.92 19.93 -4.80
C THR A 265 14.96 18.90 -5.93
N ALA A 266 15.94 18.95 -6.84
CA ALA A 266 16.06 17.97 -7.92
C ALA A 266 16.31 16.56 -7.38
N ALA A 267 17.18 16.44 -6.38
CA ALA A 267 17.42 15.17 -5.71
C ALA A 267 16.16 14.65 -5.00
N ARG A 268 15.40 15.53 -4.34
CA ARG A 268 14.16 15.13 -3.67
C ARG A 268 13.07 14.70 -4.64
N ILE A 269 12.88 15.44 -5.73
CA ILE A 269 11.94 15.05 -6.80
C ILE A 269 12.36 13.71 -7.40
N ALA A 270 13.65 13.49 -7.64
CA ALA A 270 14.15 12.21 -8.16
C ALA A 270 13.89 11.05 -7.19
N GLU A 271 14.02 11.27 -5.87
CA GLU A 271 13.67 10.27 -4.86
C GLU A 271 12.18 9.92 -4.88
N VAL A 272 11.31 10.91 -4.99
CA VAL A 272 9.85 10.68 -5.04
C VAL A 272 9.44 10.02 -6.36
N ALA A 273 10.07 10.40 -7.47
CA ALA A 273 9.80 9.83 -8.79
C ALA A 273 10.32 8.39 -8.93
N GLY A 274 11.37 8.02 -8.19
CA GLY A 274 12.00 6.71 -8.27
C GLY A 274 12.83 6.52 -9.55
N ALA A 275 13.60 5.43 -9.62
CA ALA A 275 14.32 5.06 -10.83
C ALA A 275 13.47 4.16 -11.75
N PRO A 276 13.53 4.31 -13.08
CA PRO A 276 14.29 5.32 -13.82
C PRO A 276 13.58 6.68 -13.87
N CYS A 277 14.31 7.79 -13.69
CA CYS A 277 13.74 9.14 -13.87
C CYS A 277 14.73 10.19 -14.37
N CYS A 278 14.17 11.20 -15.03
CA CYS A 278 14.83 12.44 -15.41
C CYS A 278 14.14 13.61 -14.69
N VAL A 279 14.92 14.48 -14.04
CA VAL A 279 14.42 15.65 -13.31
C VAL A 279 15.16 16.89 -13.77
N LYS A 280 14.44 17.94 -14.12
CA LYS A 280 14.94 19.30 -14.37
C LYS A 280 14.41 20.23 -13.27
N VAL A 281 15.30 20.94 -12.60
CA VAL A 281 14.89 22.01 -11.68
C VAL A 281 15.50 23.32 -12.12
N VAL A 282 14.63 24.30 -12.32
CA VAL A 282 14.95 25.65 -12.78
C VAL A 282 14.79 26.63 -11.62
N SER A 283 15.66 27.63 -11.58
CA SER A 283 15.51 28.80 -10.75
C SER A 283 16.04 30.04 -11.47
N ASP A 284 15.82 31.22 -10.88
CA ASP A 284 16.28 32.51 -11.44
C ASP A 284 17.80 32.57 -11.69
N HIS A 285 18.57 31.73 -10.99
CA HIS A 285 20.03 31.72 -11.01
C HIS A 285 20.61 30.50 -11.76
N GLY A 286 19.80 29.79 -12.54
CA GLY A 286 20.23 28.67 -13.38
C GLY A 286 19.37 27.42 -13.24
N ALA A 287 19.85 26.32 -13.83
CA ALA A 287 19.15 25.04 -13.86
C ALA A 287 20.07 23.89 -13.43
N CYS A 288 19.46 22.84 -12.87
CA CYS A 288 20.13 21.56 -12.67
C CYS A 288 19.28 20.41 -13.18
N CYS A 289 19.95 19.34 -13.56
CA CYS A 289 19.32 18.13 -14.06
C CYS A 289 19.85 16.92 -13.29
N VAL A 290 18.97 15.99 -12.94
CA VAL A 290 19.30 14.70 -12.36
C VAL A 290 18.74 13.61 -13.27
N LEU A 291 19.61 12.69 -13.69
CA LEU A 291 19.24 11.45 -14.35
C LEU A 291 19.53 10.32 -13.37
N TRP A 292 18.57 9.44 -13.14
CA TRP A 292 18.74 8.29 -12.26
C TRP A 292 18.25 7.01 -12.92
N ALA A 293 19.17 6.07 -13.17
CA ALA A 293 18.86 4.73 -13.69
C ALA A 293 19.60 3.67 -12.87
N GLY A 294 18.84 2.76 -12.24
CA GLY A 294 19.40 1.71 -11.39
C GLY A 294 20.33 2.26 -10.30
N SER A 295 21.60 1.85 -10.33
CA SER A 295 22.62 2.34 -9.38
C SER A 295 23.33 3.62 -9.82
N ASP A 296 23.09 4.14 -11.02
CA ASP A 296 23.84 5.26 -11.58
C ASP A 296 23.03 6.56 -11.57
N ILE A 297 23.67 7.64 -11.12
CA ILE A 297 23.10 8.98 -11.07
C ILE A 297 24.00 9.93 -11.84
N ALA A 298 23.45 10.63 -12.85
CA ALA A 298 24.11 11.76 -13.49
C ALA A 298 23.50 13.09 -13.03
N TYR A 299 24.34 14.04 -12.61
CA TYR A 299 23.95 15.38 -12.20
C TYR A 299 24.57 16.41 -13.13
N GLY A 300 23.75 17.24 -13.74
CA GLY A 300 24.15 18.37 -14.58
C GLY A 300 23.81 19.69 -13.90
N ASP A 301 24.69 20.68 -13.98
CA ASP A 301 24.49 22.00 -13.38
C ASP A 301 24.93 23.11 -14.33
N SER A 302 23.99 23.99 -14.69
CA SER A 302 24.24 25.08 -15.64
C SER A 302 25.27 26.10 -15.15
N VAL A 303 25.42 26.26 -13.83
CA VAL A 303 26.37 27.21 -13.24
C VAL A 303 27.79 26.67 -13.30
N THR A 304 27.98 25.41 -12.92
CA THR A 304 29.32 24.77 -12.99
C THR A 304 29.67 24.35 -14.41
N ARG A 305 28.68 24.24 -15.31
CA ARG A 305 28.82 23.79 -16.71
C ARG A 305 29.42 22.40 -16.82
N LEU A 306 29.13 21.55 -15.84
CA LEU A 306 29.62 20.18 -15.75
C LEU A 306 28.49 19.20 -15.50
N TRP A 307 28.62 18.04 -16.11
CA TRP A 307 27.99 16.81 -15.69
C TRP A 307 28.90 16.06 -14.72
N LYS A 308 28.32 15.47 -13.68
CA LYS A 308 28.99 14.59 -12.73
C LYS A 308 28.25 13.29 -12.65
N LEU A 309 28.98 12.18 -12.70
CA LEU A 309 28.41 10.84 -12.62
C LEU A 309 28.77 10.21 -11.27
N PHE A 310 27.76 9.65 -10.62
CA PHE A 310 27.84 8.96 -9.34
C PHE A 310 27.29 7.55 -9.47
N ARG A 311 27.74 6.67 -8.58
CA ARG A 311 27.17 5.34 -8.40
C ARG A 311 26.72 5.18 -6.95
N ILE A 312 25.43 4.92 -6.77
CA ILE A 312 24.82 4.64 -5.48
C ILE A 312 25.39 3.31 -4.97
N LYS A 313 25.93 3.32 -3.74
CA LYS A 313 26.16 2.08 -2.98
C LYS A 313 24.85 1.72 -2.30
N VAL A 314 24.60 0.41 -2.13
CA VAL A 314 23.36 -0.27 -1.68
C VAL A 314 22.49 0.49 -0.64
N ILE A 315 23.06 1.35 0.20
CA ILE A 315 22.34 2.21 1.13
C ILE A 315 22.51 3.68 0.70
N GLY A 316 21.55 4.20 -0.08
CA GLY A 316 21.53 5.62 -0.48
C GLY A 316 20.58 5.93 -1.64
N GLY A 317 20.20 7.19 -1.77
CA GLY A 317 19.42 7.76 -2.87
C GLY A 317 19.99 9.08 -3.40
N PRO A 318 19.35 9.71 -4.39
CA PRO A 318 19.75 11.01 -4.93
C PRO A 318 20.02 12.09 -3.88
N THR A 319 19.22 12.21 -2.82
CA THR A 319 19.42 13.24 -1.78
C THR A 319 20.72 12.96 -1.01
N SER A 320 20.97 11.71 -0.63
CA SER A 320 22.22 11.35 0.06
C SER A 320 23.46 11.51 -0.83
N THR A 321 23.33 11.28 -2.14
CA THR A 321 24.45 11.26 -3.09
C THR A 321 24.82 12.66 -3.58
N ILE A 322 23.83 13.47 -3.93
CA ILE A 322 24.05 14.76 -4.60
C ILE A 322 23.80 15.94 -3.64
N ALA A 323 22.82 15.84 -2.74
CA ALA A 323 22.43 16.93 -1.85
C ALA A 323 23.09 16.88 -0.45
N GLY A 324 23.78 15.78 -0.10
CA GLY A 324 24.53 15.65 1.14
C GLY A 324 25.71 16.62 1.27
N SER A 325 26.24 16.77 2.49
CA SER A 325 27.36 17.68 2.82
C SER A 325 28.62 17.40 2.00
N ASP A 326 28.86 16.12 1.65
CA ASP A 326 29.99 15.66 0.83
C ASP A 326 29.63 15.50 -0.67
N GLY A 327 28.37 15.76 -1.05
CA GLY A 327 27.67 15.23 -2.23
C GLY A 327 28.19 15.61 -3.62
N LEU A 328 29.35 16.26 -3.72
CA LEU A 328 30.00 16.57 -4.99
C LEU A 328 31.46 16.09 -5.08
N ALA A 329 32.06 15.61 -3.98
CA ALA A 329 33.44 15.13 -3.94
C ALA A 329 33.60 13.68 -4.42
N GLY A 330 32.51 12.90 -4.43
CA GLY A 330 32.51 11.48 -4.82
C GLY A 330 32.21 11.18 -6.29
N ALA A 331 32.25 12.18 -7.18
CA ALA A 331 31.94 11.98 -8.59
C ALA A 331 32.98 11.05 -9.24
N ARG A 332 32.52 9.93 -9.82
CA ARG A 332 33.39 8.95 -10.50
C ARG A 332 33.99 9.54 -11.77
N ARG A 333 33.20 10.35 -12.48
CA ARG A 333 33.58 11.01 -13.73
C ARG A 333 32.87 12.36 -13.86
N THR A 334 33.50 13.25 -14.61
CA THR A 334 32.97 14.58 -14.91
C THR A 334 33.06 14.81 -16.41
N TYR A 335 32.01 15.37 -17.01
CA TYR A 335 31.96 15.70 -18.43
C TYR A 335 31.53 17.16 -18.63
N PRO A 336 31.92 17.82 -19.73
CA PRO A 336 31.38 19.13 -20.08
C PRO A 336 29.86 19.07 -20.33
N ILE A 337 29.11 20.08 -19.89
CA ILE A 337 27.63 20.10 -19.97
C ILE A 337 27.07 19.96 -21.39
N TRP A 338 27.80 20.51 -22.38
CA TRP A 338 27.45 20.54 -23.81
C TRP A 338 27.69 19.22 -24.54
N SER A 339 28.31 18.25 -23.87
CA SER A 339 28.70 16.98 -24.49
C SER A 339 28.42 15.83 -23.53
N PRO A 340 27.14 15.55 -23.19
CA PRO A 340 26.79 14.32 -22.49
C PRO A 340 27.17 13.15 -23.41
N LYS A 341 28.29 12.49 -23.11
CA LYS A 341 28.82 11.37 -23.91
C LYS A 341 29.00 10.15 -23.03
N GLY A 342 29.03 8.98 -23.65
CA GLY A 342 29.27 7.71 -22.97
C GLY A 342 28.13 7.38 -22.03
N GLU A 343 28.45 7.17 -20.76
CA GLU A 343 27.52 6.68 -19.73
C GLU A 343 26.31 7.61 -19.51
N ILE A 344 26.47 8.93 -19.65
CA ILE A 344 25.37 9.89 -19.45
C ILE A 344 24.34 9.81 -20.60
N ALA A 345 24.81 9.72 -21.84
CA ALA A 345 23.95 9.55 -23.00
C ALA A 345 23.23 8.18 -22.97
N GLN A 346 23.89 7.15 -22.41
CA GLN A 346 23.26 5.85 -22.23
C GLN A 346 22.12 5.91 -21.19
N ILE A 347 22.38 6.50 -20.02
CA ILE A 347 21.37 6.69 -18.96
C ILE A 347 20.19 7.51 -19.50
N ALA A 348 20.47 8.57 -20.25
CA ALA A 348 19.46 9.39 -20.92
C ALA A 348 18.57 8.58 -21.87
N LYS A 349 19.21 7.78 -22.72
CA LYS A 349 18.52 6.95 -23.72
C LYS A 349 17.65 5.88 -23.06
N GLU A 350 18.08 5.32 -21.94
CA GLU A 350 17.26 4.38 -21.14
C GLU A 350 15.97 5.04 -20.61
N MET A 351 15.94 6.36 -20.46
CA MET A 351 14.75 7.15 -20.08
C MET A 351 13.96 7.70 -21.28
N GLY A 352 14.37 7.36 -22.51
CA GLY A 352 13.78 7.92 -23.73
C GLY A 352 14.14 9.40 -23.97
N MET A 353 15.16 9.94 -23.30
CA MET A 353 15.65 11.31 -23.53
C MET A 353 16.65 11.32 -24.69
N ASP A 354 16.50 12.28 -25.60
CA ASP A 354 17.49 12.55 -26.66
C ASP A 354 18.65 13.42 -26.12
N ASP A 355 19.85 13.22 -26.68
CA ASP A 355 21.06 13.99 -26.36
C ASP A 355 20.84 15.49 -26.63
N GLN A 356 20.05 15.83 -27.66
CA GLN A 356 19.69 17.20 -27.97
C GLN A 356 18.80 17.84 -26.88
N LEU A 357 17.82 17.11 -26.36
CA LEU A 357 16.96 17.58 -25.27
C LEU A 357 17.80 17.85 -24.01
N LEU A 358 18.73 16.95 -23.68
CA LEU A 358 19.65 17.12 -22.55
C LEU A 358 20.57 18.33 -22.67
N SER A 359 21.15 18.53 -23.86
CA SER A 359 21.99 19.70 -24.10
C SER A 359 21.19 21.01 -24.03
N THR A 360 19.94 20.99 -24.48
CA THR A 360 19.03 22.15 -24.47
C THR A 360 18.57 22.48 -23.06
N PHE A 361 18.26 21.46 -22.24
CA PHE A 361 17.73 21.62 -20.89
C PHE A 361 18.58 22.50 -19.97
N LEU A 362 19.90 22.54 -20.17
CA LEU A 362 20.82 23.31 -19.33
C LEU A 362 21.44 24.52 -20.06
N ALA A 363 21.26 24.63 -21.37
CA ALA A 363 21.80 25.72 -22.19
C ALA A 363 20.98 27.02 -22.08
N GLU A 364 19.68 26.95 -21.74
CA GLU A 364 18.78 28.11 -21.59
C GLU A 364 19.29 29.18 -20.59
N PHE A 365 20.23 28.82 -19.71
CA PHE A 365 20.80 29.70 -18.68
C PHE A 365 22.29 30.01 -18.87
N THR A 366 22.81 29.84 -20.10
CA THR A 366 24.26 29.98 -20.38
C THR A 366 24.66 31.21 -21.20
N THR A 367 23.70 32.06 -21.57
CA THR A 367 23.92 33.37 -22.22
C THR A 367 24.27 34.47 -21.25
#